data_AF-A0AAE1SG95-F1
#
_entry.id   AF-A0AAE1SG95-F1
#
_cell.length_a   1.000
_cell.length_b   1.000
_cell.length_c   1.000
_cell.angle_alpha   90.00
_cell.angle_beta   90.00
_cell.angle_gamma   90.00
#
_symmetry.space_group_name_H-M   'P 1'
#
loop_
_entity.id
_entity.type
_entity.pdbx_description
1 polymer ?
#
loop_
_entity_poly.entity_id
_entity_poly.type
_entity_poly.pdbx_seq_one_letter_code
_entity_poly.pdbx_strand_id
1 'polypeptide(L)'
;MANRYYTNEMPDISIQEISPENAKDSLSKLLSLPYDTISQRLKQDAINFTDELKEDVYPTRLYTGTLGTAYLLFKSYQVTGSKDDLALCREIIQACDAACAGSRYV
;
A
#
# COMPACT_ATOMS: atom_id res chain seq x y z
N MET A 1 -19.97 25.32 -2.39
CA MET A 1 -18.92 24.29 -2.42
C MET A 1 -19.62 22.95 -2.51
N ALA A 2 -19.68 22.35 -3.70
CA ALA A 2 -20.28 21.03 -3.83
C ALA A 2 -19.38 20.02 -3.12
N ASN A 3 -19.98 19.17 -2.32
CA ASN A 3 -19.30 18.06 -1.67
C ASN A 3 -18.63 17.16 -2.73
N ARG A 4 -17.30 17.16 -2.79
CA ARG A 4 -16.49 16.33 -3.71
C ARG A 4 -16.16 14.98 -3.05
N TYR A 5 -17.18 14.21 -2.72
CA TYR A 5 -17.01 12.84 -2.26
C TYR A 5 -17.89 11.91 -3.10
N TYR A 6 -17.50 10.65 -3.18
CA TYR A 6 -18.36 9.59 -3.70
C TYR A 6 -19.41 9.25 -2.63
N THR A 7 -20.68 9.14 -3.03
CA THR A 7 -21.74 8.65 -2.13
C THR A 7 -21.44 7.19 -1.79
N ASN A 8 -21.49 6.86 -0.50
CA ASN A 8 -21.24 5.49 -0.05
C ASN A 8 -22.49 4.62 -0.29
N GLU A 9 -22.46 3.81 -1.34
CA GLU A 9 -23.50 2.82 -1.69
C GLU A 9 -23.10 1.39 -1.27
N MET A 10 -22.06 1.23 -0.43
CA MET A 10 -21.63 -0.10 0.03
C MET A 10 -22.64 -0.68 1.03
N PRO A 11 -22.86 -2.02 1.01
CA PRO A 11 -23.80 -2.66 1.92
C PRO A 11 -23.35 -2.51 3.38
N ASP A 12 -24.33 -2.29 4.27
CA ASP A 12 -24.08 -2.31 5.72
C ASP A 12 -23.60 -3.70 6.17
N ILE A 13 -22.71 -3.71 7.16
CA ILE A 13 -22.09 -4.89 7.77
C ILE A 13 -23.17 -5.69 8.53
N SER A 14 -24.05 -6.32 7.78
CA SER A 14 -25.12 -7.17 8.29
C SER A 14 -24.58 -8.60 8.34
N ILE A 15 -24.68 -9.25 9.51
CA ILE A 15 -24.21 -10.64 9.76
C ILE A 15 -24.95 -11.68 8.89
N GLN A 16 -25.95 -11.27 8.11
CA GLN A 16 -26.65 -12.14 7.16
C GLN A 16 -25.74 -12.41 5.96
N GLU A 17 -25.33 -13.68 5.83
CA GLU A 17 -24.51 -14.24 4.76
C GLU A 17 -24.81 -13.56 3.42
N ILE A 18 -23.86 -12.74 2.97
CA ILE A 18 -23.82 -12.23 1.61
C ILE A 18 -23.52 -13.45 0.74
N SER A 19 -24.56 -14.16 0.33
CA SER A 19 -24.44 -15.29 -0.58
C SER A 19 -23.78 -14.80 -1.89
N PRO A 20 -22.70 -15.46 -2.37
CA PRO A 20 -21.96 -15.04 -3.56
C PRO A 20 -22.81 -15.05 -4.84
N GLU A 21 -24.01 -15.62 -4.78
CA GLU A 21 -24.91 -15.85 -5.90
C GLU A 21 -25.73 -14.60 -6.29
N ASN A 22 -25.84 -13.61 -5.41
CA ASN A 22 -26.55 -12.35 -5.66
C ASN A 22 -25.63 -11.17 -6.03
N ALA A 23 -24.30 -11.38 -6.06
CA ALA A 23 -23.33 -10.31 -6.29
C ALA A 23 -23.18 -9.99 -7.79
N LYS A 24 -23.79 -8.88 -8.22
CA LYS A 24 -23.79 -8.42 -9.63
C LYS A 24 -22.47 -7.76 -10.05
N ASP A 25 -21.75 -7.15 -9.10
CA ASP A 25 -20.60 -6.28 -9.36
C ASP A 25 -19.29 -6.83 -8.78
N SER A 26 -18.14 -6.44 -9.36
CA SER A 26 -16.82 -6.89 -8.91
C SER A 26 -16.54 -6.53 -7.43
N LEU A 27 -17.05 -5.40 -6.95
CA LEU A 27 -16.90 -4.95 -5.57
C LEU A 27 -17.75 -5.78 -4.61
N SER A 28 -19.01 -6.06 -4.95
CA SER A 28 -19.87 -6.91 -4.10
C SER A 28 -19.36 -8.35 -4.00
N LYS A 29 -18.73 -8.85 -5.08
CA LYS A 29 -17.99 -10.13 -5.05
C LYS A 29 -16.77 -10.09 -4.15
N LEU A 30 -16.06 -8.96 -4.07
CA LEU A 30 -14.92 -8.82 -3.16
C LEU A 30 -15.39 -8.77 -1.71
N LEU A 31 -16.51 -8.08 -1.43
CA LEU A 31 -17.06 -7.93 -0.08
C LEU A 31 -17.70 -9.22 0.47
N SER A 32 -18.16 -10.13 -0.40
CA SER A 32 -18.76 -11.40 0.01
C SER A 32 -17.73 -12.50 0.33
N LEU A 33 -16.46 -12.29 0.01
CA LEU A 33 -15.41 -13.27 0.23
C LEU A 33 -15.04 -13.39 1.72
N PRO A 34 -14.58 -14.57 2.19
CA PRO A 34 -14.07 -14.71 3.54
C PRO A 34 -12.76 -13.94 3.70
N TYR A 35 -12.51 -13.46 4.92
CA TYR A 35 -11.38 -12.59 5.26
C TYR A 35 -10.02 -13.16 4.81
N ASP A 36 -9.81 -14.47 4.97
CA ASP A 36 -8.55 -15.11 4.60
C ASP A 36 -8.24 -14.98 3.11
N THR A 37 -9.27 -15.09 2.25
CA THR A 37 -9.10 -14.97 0.80
C THR A 37 -8.93 -13.52 0.35
N ILE A 38 -9.67 -12.58 0.96
CA ILE A 38 -9.55 -11.15 0.64
C ILE A 38 -8.19 -10.64 1.07
N SER A 39 -7.77 -10.96 2.31
CA SER A 39 -6.48 -10.51 2.84
C SER A 39 -5.30 -11.02 2.01
N GLN A 40 -5.38 -12.26 1.51
CA GLN A 40 -4.38 -12.79 0.58
C GLN A 40 -4.36 -12.06 -0.77
N ARG A 41 -5.53 -11.77 -1.36
CA ARG A 41 -5.61 -10.99 -2.61
C ARG A 41 -5.05 -9.58 -2.44
N LEU A 42 -5.51 -8.87 -1.41
CA LEU A 42 -5.01 -7.53 -1.10
C LEU A 42 -3.51 -7.51 -0.81
N LYS A 43 -2.99 -8.56 -0.16
CA LYS A 43 -1.54 -8.73 0.03
C LYS A 43 -0.81 -8.87 -1.31
N GLN A 44 -1.32 -9.67 -2.24
CA GLN A 44 -0.70 -9.84 -3.55
C GLN A 44 -0.74 -8.55 -4.36
N ASP A 45 -1.88 -7.86 -4.36
CA ASP A 45 -2.04 -6.57 -5.05
C ASP A 45 -1.11 -5.50 -4.45
N ALA A 46 -0.97 -5.49 -3.12
CA ALA A 46 -0.04 -4.60 -2.45
C ALA A 46 1.42 -4.88 -2.83
N ILE A 47 1.83 -6.15 -2.95
CA ILE A 47 3.18 -6.51 -3.41
C ILE A 47 3.40 -6.00 -4.83
N ASN A 48 2.47 -6.25 -5.74
CA ASN A 48 2.57 -5.77 -7.12
C ASN A 48 2.70 -4.24 -7.20
N PHE A 49 1.94 -3.51 -6.37
CA PHE A 49 2.03 -2.06 -6.26
C PHE A 49 3.38 -1.61 -5.68
N THR A 50 3.91 -2.32 -4.68
CA THR A 50 5.25 -2.01 -4.13
C THR A 50 6.35 -2.22 -5.16
N ASP A 51 6.20 -3.19 -6.07
CA ASP A 51 7.15 -3.45 -7.14
C ASP A 51 7.12 -2.35 -8.21
N GLU A 52 5.92 -1.86 -8.56
CA GLU A 52 5.76 -0.71 -9.47
C GLU A 52 6.41 0.57 -8.89
N LEU A 53 6.24 0.82 -7.59
CA LEU A 53 6.82 1.99 -6.93
C LEU A 53 8.35 1.97 -6.80
N LYS A 54 9.01 0.82 -6.97
CA LYS A 54 10.49 0.74 -6.91
C LYS A 54 11.16 1.46 -8.08
N GLU A 55 10.45 1.68 -9.19
CA GLU A 55 11.03 2.32 -10.38
C GLU A 55 11.09 3.85 -10.28
N ASP A 56 10.24 4.48 -9.47
CA ASP A 56 10.13 5.93 -9.40
C ASP A 56 10.89 6.54 -8.19
N VAL A 57 12.02 7.21 -8.48
CA VAL A 57 12.85 7.89 -7.47
C VAL A 57 12.48 9.38 -7.35
N TYR A 58 11.77 9.72 -6.28
CA TYR A 58 11.29 11.07 -5.92
C TYR A 58 12.14 11.75 -4.82
N PRO A 59 11.91 13.04 -4.48
CA PRO A 59 12.62 13.74 -3.40
C PRO A 59 12.62 13.00 -2.04
N THR A 60 13.58 13.30 -1.17
CA THR A 60 13.92 12.57 0.08
C THR A 60 12.89 12.64 1.23
N ARG A 61 11.67 13.14 0.99
CA ARG A 61 10.67 13.39 2.05
C ARG A 61 9.82 12.15 2.36
N LEU A 62 9.26 12.08 3.57
CA LEU A 62 8.36 10.98 3.96
C LEU A 62 7.00 11.04 3.25
N TYR A 63 6.40 12.23 3.14
CA TYR A 63 5.01 12.39 2.68
C TYR A 63 4.83 12.25 1.16
N THR A 64 5.82 12.65 0.36
CA THR A 64 5.74 12.69 -1.11
C THR A 64 6.97 12.11 -1.79
N GLY A 65 7.72 11.27 -1.07
CA GLY A 65 9.10 11.03 -1.42
C GLY A 65 9.60 9.64 -1.09
N THR A 66 10.86 9.40 -1.39
CA THR A 66 11.51 8.09 -1.32
C THR A 66 11.56 7.53 0.10
N LEU A 67 11.57 8.38 1.13
CA LEU A 67 11.48 7.91 2.51
C LEU A 67 10.10 7.30 2.82
N GLY A 68 9.04 7.77 2.15
CA GLY A 68 7.71 7.14 2.20
C GLY A 68 7.74 5.74 1.59
N THR A 69 8.39 5.58 0.44
CA THR A 69 8.62 4.28 -0.19
C THR A 69 9.47 3.36 0.69
N ALA A 70 10.52 3.86 1.34
CA ALA A 70 11.32 3.10 2.29
C ALA A 70 10.47 2.59 3.48
N TYR A 71 9.57 3.43 4.00
CA TYR A 71 8.64 3.02 5.05
C TYR A 71 7.66 1.93 4.55
N LEU A 72 7.16 2.05 3.33
CA LEU A 72 6.30 1.05 2.70
C LEU A 72 7.02 -0.29 2.53
N LEU A 73 8.28 -0.30 2.08
CA LEU A 73 9.13 -1.50 1.99
C LEU A 73 9.41 -2.11 3.36
N PHE A 74 9.62 -1.28 4.40
CA PHE A 74 9.77 -1.77 5.76
C PHE A 74 8.49 -2.44 6.27
N LYS A 75 7.31 -1.89 5.93
CA LYS A 75 6.02 -2.51 6.24
C LYS A 75 5.81 -3.81 5.46
N SER A 76 6.23 -3.88 4.19
CA SER A 76 6.25 -5.12 3.41
C SER A 76 7.08 -6.20 4.12
N TYR A 77 8.31 -5.88 4.51
CA TYR A 77 9.19 -6.78 5.26
C TYR A 77 8.54 -7.32 6.55
N GLN A 78 7.83 -6.48 7.32
CA GLN A 78 7.13 -6.94 8.52
C GLN A 78 6.03 -7.99 8.24
N VAL A 79 5.44 -7.97 7.04
CA VAL A 79 4.33 -8.86 6.63
C VAL A 79 4.82 -10.07 5.84
N THR A 80 5.87 -9.92 5.03
CA THR A 80 6.41 -10.98 4.14
C THR A 80 7.65 -11.65 4.72
N GLY A 81 8.43 -10.97 5.56
CA GLY A 81 9.74 -11.42 6.02
C GLY A 81 10.84 -11.32 4.96
N SER A 82 10.59 -10.65 3.83
CA SER A 82 11.54 -10.55 2.71
C SER A 82 12.78 -9.71 3.05
N LYS A 83 13.95 -10.35 3.11
CA LYS A 83 15.22 -9.65 3.39
C LYS A 83 15.61 -8.68 2.28
N ASP A 84 15.13 -8.91 1.07
CA ASP A 84 15.42 -8.04 -0.08
C ASP A 84 14.72 -6.68 0.08
N ASP A 85 13.47 -6.67 0.56
CA ASP A 85 12.75 -5.42 0.88
C ASP A 85 13.45 -4.64 1.99
N LEU A 86 14.02 -5.34 2.97
CA LEU A 86 14.80 -4.71 4.04
C LEU A 86 16.12 -4.13 3.53
N ALA A 87 16.80 -4.82 2.62
CA ALA A 87 18.02 -4.33 2.00
C ALA A 87 17.75 -3.05 1.20
N LEU A 88 16.72 -3.04 0.35
CA LEU A 88 16.29 -1.86 -0.41
C LEU A 88 15.87 -0.70 0.50
N CYS A 89 15.12 -0.99 1.57
CA CYS A 89 14.77 0.01 2.58
C CYS A 89 16.03 0.68 3.18
N ARG A 90 17.04 -0.11 3.54
CA ARG A 90 18.32 0.40 4.05
C ARG A 90 19.06 1.25 3.02
N GLU A 91 19.12 0.82 1.78
CA GLU A 91 19.77 1.57 0.70
C GLU A 91 19.11 2.93 0.48
N ILE A 92 17.77 2.98 0.47
CA ILE A 92 17.03 4.25 0.34
C ILE A 92 17.30 5.17 1.53
N ILE A 93 17.33 4.64 2.76
CA ILE A 93 17.65 5.44 3.95
C ILE A 93 19.07 6.01 3.87
N GLN A 94 20.04 5.20 3.42
CA GLN A 94 21.42 5.65 3.23
C GLN A 94 21.55 6.72 2.14
N ALA A 95 20.83 6.57 1.03
CA ALA A 95 20.77 7.57 -0.04
C ALA A 95 20.14 8.89 0.46
N CYS A 96 19.05 8.80 1.24
CA CYS A 96 18.44 9.97 1.88
C CYS A 96 19.38 10.66 2.87
N ASP A 97 20.08 9.91 3.72
CA ASP A 97 21.04 10.46 4.68
C ASP A 97 22.21 11.17 3.96
N ALA A 98 22.76 10.56 2.90
CA ALA A 98 23.80 11.17 2.08
C ALA A 98 23.32 12.46 1.40
N ALA A 99 22.09 12.48 0.87
CA ALA A 99 21.49 13.67 0.27
C ALA A 99 21.27 14.79 1.30
N CYS A 100 20.90 14.46 2.53
CA CYS A 100 20.77 15.42 3.62
C CYS A 100 22.15 15.91 4.13
N ALA A 101 23.15 15.05 4.21
CA ALA A 101 24.51 15.42 4.63
C ALA A 101 25.18 16.37 3.64
N GLY A 102 24.94 16.19 2.34
CA GLY A 102 25.37 17.11 1.27
C GLY A 102 24.66 18.48 1.32
N SER A 103 23.54 18.59 2.06
CA SER A 103 22.80 19.84 2.24
C SER A 103 23.35 20.72 3.38
N ARG A 104 24.45 20.35 4.04
CA ARG A 104 25.17 21.24 4.97
C ARG A 104 26.09 22.21 4.23
N TYR A 105 25.51 23.10 3.44
CA TYR A 105 26.10 24.40 3.05
C TYR A 105 25.04 25.23 2.33
N VAL A 106 24.16 25.90 3.09
CA VAL A 106 23.72 27.31 2.96
C VAL A 106 23.11 27.73 4.30
#